data_AF-A0A101PUI0-F1
#
_entry.id   AF-A0A101PUI0-F1
#
_cell.length_a   1.000
_cell.length_b   1.000
_cell.length_c   1.000
_cell.angle_alpha   90.00
_cell.angle_beta   90.00
_cell.angle_gamma   90.00
#
_symmetry.space_group_name_H-M   'P 1'
#
loop_
_entity.id
_entity.type
_entity.pdbx_description
1 polymer ?
#
loop_
_entity_poly.entity_id
_entity_poly.type
_entity_poly.pdbx_seq_one_letter_code
_entity_poly.pdbx_strand_id
1 'polypeptide(L)'
;MERIADRVRSLVLFDAHLPRTGESHGDMVGPARAAKHVEMAENGGEGWYIPTSDASWYGVTDPEHAAWVNRHTTAQPLKTYQDPVGNTDRAWSHPGMFIECVPSTLEPHALDRVRKRHADDPAFQYRVLEASHDAMVTDPEAVTELLLEAVDIA
;
A
#
# COMPACT_ATOMS: atom_id res chain seq x y z
N MET A 1 -2.93 13.11 -5.31
CA MET A 1 -4.20 13.57 -5.91
C MET A 1 -4.32 15.08 -6.03
N GLU A 2 -3.73 15.85 -5.11
CA GLU A 2 -3.80 17.33 -5.09
C GLU A 2 -3.60 18.04 -6.44
N ARG A 3 -2.68 17.53 -7.27
CA ARG A 3 -2.27 18.17 -8.53
C ARG A 3 -3.00 17.66 -9.77
N ILE A 4 -3.58 16.46 -9.73
CA ILE A 4 -4.01 15.73 -10.93
C ILE A 4 -5.39 15.10 -10.82
N ALA A 5 -6.10 15.24 -9.70
CA ALA A 5 -7.36 14.53 -9.50
C ALA A 5 -8.42 14.84 -10.58
N ASP A 6 -8.39 16.02 -11.20
CA ASP A 6 -9.29 16.37 -12.32
C ASP A 6 -9.02 15.57 -13.62
N ARG A 7 -7.90 14.83 -13.67
CA ARG A 7 -7.50 13.96 -14.78
C ARG A 7 -7.54 12.47 -14.43
N VAL A 8 -7.93 12.15 -13.20
CA VAL A 8 -8.03 10.79 -12.70
C VAL A 8 -9.52 10.48 -12.58
N ARG A 9 -9.96 9.39 -13.21
CA ARG A 9 -11.37 8.98 -13.16
C ARG A 9 -11.68 8.27 -11.84
N SER A 10 -10.83 7.34 -11.44
CA SER A 10 -10.96 6.59 -10.19
C SER A 10 -9.59 6.31 -9.59
N LEU A 11 -9.54 6.25 -8.25
CA LEU A 11 -8.34 5.91 -7.50
C LEU A 11 -8.48 4.49 -6.94
N VAL A 12 -7.62 3.58 -7.38
CA VAL A 12 -7.52 2.24 -6.78
C VAL A 12 -6.35 2.20 -5.79
N LEU A 13 -6.65 1.84 -4.55
CA LEU A 13 -5.69 1.62 -3.48
C LEU A 13 -5.58 0.11 -3.25
N PHE A 14 -4.57 -0.50 -3.86
CA PHE A 14 -4.36 -1.95 -3.79
C PHE A 14 -3.35 -2.29 -2.69
N ASP A 15 -3.83 -2.95 -1.63
CA ASP A 15 -3.14 -3.25 -0.36
C ASP A 15 -2.21 -2.13 0.12
N ALA A 16 -2.72 -0.90 0.00
CA ALA A 16 -1.93 0.32 0.08
C ALA A 16 -2.21 1.09 1.38
N HIS A 17 -1.19 1.82 1.83
CA HIS A 17 -1.37 2.81 2.88
C HIS A 17 -1.95 4.12 2.32
N LEU A 18 -2.98 4.66 2.97
CA LEU A 18 -3.54 5.99 2.68
C LEU A 18 -3.40 6.91 3.90
N PRO A 19 -2.37 7.77 3.96
CA PRO A 19 -2.16 8.68 5.09
C PRO A 19 -3.15 9.84 5.10
N ARG A 20 -3.42 10.39 6.30
CA ARG A 20 -4.00 11.73 6.48
C ARG A 20 -2.92 12.80 6.30
N THR A 21 -3.35 14.02 5.99
CA THR A 21 -2.46 15.18 5.91
C THR A 21 -1.58 15.28 7.15
N GLY A 22 -0.25 15.33 6.95
CA GLY A 22 0.72 15.41 8.03
C GLY A 22 1.13 14.08 8.66
N GLU A 23 0.51 12.95 8.31
CA GLU A 23 0.98 11.62 8.72
C GLU A 23 2.13 11.14 7.82
N SER A 24 3.08 10.42 8.41
CA SER A 24 4.09 9.65 7.70
C SER A 24 3.67 8.18 7.56
N HIS A 25 4.41 7.38 6.79
CA HIS A 25 4.23 5.93 6.82
C HIS A 25 4.52 5.37 8.22
N GLY A 26 5.54 5.87 8.91
CA GLY A 26 5.88 5.47 10.28
C GLY A 26 4.70 5.62 11.24
N ASP A 27 3.92 6.69 11.11
CA ASP A 27 2.71 6.90 11.93
C ASP A 27 1.64 5.85 11.64
N MET A 28 1.47 5.46 10.37
CA MET A 28 0.48 4.46 9.94
C MET A 28 0.85 3.03 10.32
N VAL A 29 2.13 2.69 10.39
CA VAL A 29 2.55 1.33 10.81
C VAL A 29 2.85 1.22 12.30
N GLY A 30 2.72 2.33 13.03
CA GLY A 30 2.93 2.40 14.47
C GLY A 30 4.41 2.37 14.90
N PRO A 31 4.67 2.69 16.17
CA PRO A 31 6.02 2.96 16.67
C PRO A 31 6.93 1.72 16.62
N ALA A 32 6.38 0.52 16.82
CA ALA A 32 7.16 -0.71 16.81
C ALA A 32 7.71 -1.03 15.41
N ARG A 33 6.88 -0.90 14.35
CA ARG A 33 7.33 -1.12 12.97
C ARG A 33 8.22 0.01 12.49
N ALA A 34 7.91 1.26 12.84
CA ALA A 34 8.76 2.42 12.53
C ALA A 34 10.17 2.28 13.14
N ALA A 35 10.28 1.84 14.40
CA ALA A 35 11.56 1.58 15.04
C ALA A 35 12.37 0.47 14.32
N LYS A 36 11.69 -0.60 13.87
CA LYS A 36 12.35 -1.65 13.07
C LYS A 36 12.90 -1.12 11.75
N HIS A 37 12.22 -0.19 11.08
CA HIS A 37 12.76 0.43 9.86
C HIS A 37 14.04 1.23 10.13
N VAL A 38 14.10 1.95 11.25
CA VAL A 38 15.31 2.66 11.68
C VAL A 38 16.44 1.68 11.97
N GLU A 39 16.17 0.63 12.75
CA GLU A 39 17.14 -0.42 13.07
C GLU A 39 17.68 -1.11 11.80
N MET A 40 16.82 -1.41 10.82
CA MET A 40 17.23 -1.97 9.53
C MET A 40 18.16 -1.03 8.77
N ALA A 41 17.89 0.27 8.79
CA ALA A 41 18.75 1.26 8.16
C ALA A 41 20.10 1.39 8.87
N GLU A 42 20.11 1.40 10.21
CA GLU A 42 21.35 1.47 11.00
C GLU A 42 22.23 0.24 10.78
N ASN A 43 21.64 -0.95 10.76
CA ASN A 43 22.39 -2.21 10.73
C ASN A 43 22.76 -2.68 9.31
N GLY A 44 21.99 -2.31 8.29
CA GLY A 44 22.15 -2.83 6.93
C GLY A 44 21.96 -1.79 5.82
N GLY A 45 21.84 -0.51 6.17
CA GLY A 45 21.43 0.54 5.25
C GLY A 45 22.14 1.87 5.39
N GLU A 46 23.35 1.86 5.94
CA GLU A 46 24.22 3.04 6.15
C GLU A 46 23.53 4.17 6.93
N GLY A 47 22.49 3.84 7.70
CA GLY A 47 21.66 4.78 8.45
C GLY A 47 20.66 5.58 7.61
N TRP A 48 20.56 5.39 6.30
CA TRP A 48 19.73 6.24 5.43
C TRP A 48 18.79 5.51 4.47
N TYR A 49 18.95 4.21 4.25
CA TYR A 49 18.00 3.39 3.48
C TYR A 49 17.60 2.12 4.21
N ILE A 50 16.42 1.60 3.90
CA ILE A 50 15.98 0.27 4.34
C ILE A 50 16.45 -0.74 3.27
N PRO A 51 17.26 -1.74 3.63
CA PRO A 51 17.65 -2.80 2.70
C PRO A 51 16.44 -3.60 2.21
N THR A 52 16.61 -4.30 1.09
CA THR A 52 15.54 -5.11 0.49
C THR A 52 15.15 -6.28 1.37
N SER A 53 13.85 -6.58 1.44
CA SER A 53 13.34 -7.85 1.97
C SER A 53 13.35 -8.92 0.88
N ASP A 54 13.44 -10.19 1.29
CA ASP A 54 13.19 -11.31 0.39
C ASP A 54 11.73 -11.32 -0.07
N ALA A 55 11.48 -11.80 -1.30
CA ALA A 55 10.17 -11.90 -1.92
C ALA A 55 9.12 -12.61 -1.04
N SER A 56 9.56 -13.58 -0.23
CA SER A 56 8.67 -14.29 0.72
C SER A 56 8.05 -13.36 1.77
N TRP A 57 8.69 -12.23 2.09
CA TRP A 57 8.11 -11.21 2.98
C TRP A 57 6.83 -10.62 2.40
N TYR A 58 6.73 -10.54 1.07
CA TYR A 58 5.55 -10.06 0.34
C TYR A 58 4.60 -11.21 -0.06
N GLY A 59 4.90 -12.43 0.40
CA GLY A 59 4.11 -13.65 0.18
C GLY A 59 4.39 -14.36 -1.16
N VAL A 60 5.43 -13.95 -1.90
CA VAL A 60 5.84 -14.63 -3.14
C VAL A 60 6.79 -15.78 -2.79
N THR A 61 6.32 -17.01 -2.96
CA THR A 61 7.07 -18.23 -2.57
C THR A 61 7.40 -19.18 -3.71
N ASP A 62 6.75 -19.02 -4.87
CA ASP A 62 7.14 -19.73 -6.09
C ASP A 62 8.59 -19.34 -6.46
N PRO A 63 9.51 -20.29 -6.69
CA PRO A 63 10.92 -19.99 -6.92
C PRO A 63 11.20 -19.08 -8.12
N GLU A 64 10.43 -19.20 -9.21
CA GLU A 64 10.63 -18.39 -10.41
C GLU A 64 10.16 -16.95 -10.15
N HIS A 65 8.98 -16.79 -9.56
CA HIS A 65 8.45 -15.48 -9.19
C HIS A 65 9.30 -14.81 -8.10
N ALA A 66 9.76 -15.55 -7.09
CA ALA A 66 10.61 -15.03 -6.03
C ALA A 66 11.96 -14.54 -6.60
N ALA A 67 12.58 -15.31 -7.50
CA ALA A 67 13.79 -14.88 -8.20
C ALA A 67 13.54 -13.63 -9.07
N TRP A 68 12.32 -13.48 -9.62
CA TRP A 68 11.91 -12.28 -10.33
C TRP A 68 11.72 -11.07 -9.42
N VAL A 69 11.06 -11.21 -8.28
CA VAL A 69 10.88 -10.09 -7.35
C VAL A 69 12.23 -9.67 -6.77
N ASN A 70 13.01 -10.61 -6.26
CA ASN A 70 14.29 -10.33 -5.60
C ASN A 70 15.30 -9.60 -6.50
N ARG A 71 15.31 -9.85 -7.82
CA ARG A 71 16.22 -9.15 -8.74
C ARG A 71 15.78 -7.73 -9.13
N HIS A 72 14.51 -7.37 -8.90
CA HIS A 72 13.97 -6.05 -9.23
C HIS A 72 13.71 -5.18 -8.00
N THR A 73 13.58 -5.78 -6.81
CA THR A 73 13.44 -5.03 -5.56
C THR A 73 14.75 -4.32 -5.22
N THR A 74 14.67 -3.03 -4.89
CA THR A 74 15.81 -2.20 -4.49
C THR A 74 15.59 -1.56 -3.14
N ALA A 75 16.67 -1.18 -2.46
CA ALA A 75 16.60 -0.45 -1.20
C ALA A 75 15.74 0.82 -1.31
N GLN A 76 15.01 1.13 -0.24
CA GLN A 76 14.13 2.30 -0.16
C GLN A 76 14.70 3.33 0.82
N PRO A 77 14.81 4.62 0.46
CA PRO A 77 15.33 5.63 1.39
C PRO A 77 14.47 5.72 2.65
N LEU A 78 15.06 5.63 3.84
CA LEU A 78 14.34 5.63 5.12
C LEU A 78 13.45 6.88 5.26
N LYS A 79 13.90 8.00 4.70
CA LYS A 79 13.19 9.27 4.75
C LYS A 79 11.80 9.22 4.10
N THR A 80 11.55 8.37 3.10
CA THR A 80 10.22 8.22 2.49
C THR A 80 9.21 7.60 3.46
N TYR A 81 9.69 6.90 4.49
CA TYR A 81 8.85 6.34 5.55
C TYR A 81 8.59 7.33 6.69
N GLN A 82 9.49 8.29 6.89
CA GLN A 82 9.49 9.21 8.03
C GLN A 82 8.90 10.59 7.70
N ASP A 83 9.06 11.05 6.46
CA ASP A 83 8.57 12.37 6.07
C ASP A 83 7.03 12.38 6.09
N PRO A 84 6.41 13.39 6.74
CA PRO A 84 4.97 13.54 6.72
C PRO A 84 4.50 13.93 5.31
N VAL A 85 3.38 13.36 4.88
CA VAL A 85 2.79 13.73 3.60
C VAL A 85 2.12 15.11 3.65
N GLY A 86 2.05 15.76 2.50
CA GLY A 86 1.26 17.00 2.33
C GLY A 86 -0.25 16.76 2.38
N ASN A 87 -1.04 17.67 1.80
CA ASN A 87 -2.50 17.52 1.80
C ASN A 87 -2.93 16.21 1.08
N THR A 88 -3.82 15.44 1.70
CA THR A 88 -4.42 14.22 1.14
C THR A 88 -5.94 14.29 0.98
N ASP A 89 -6.56 15.45 1.22
CA ASP A 89 -8.02 15.64 1.14
C ASP A 89 -8.58 15.20 -0.21
N ARG A 90 -7.92 15.54 -1.33
CA ARG A 90 -8.37 15.13 -2.66
C ARG A 90 -8.17 13.63 -2.90
N ALA A 91 -7.32 12.93 -2.16
CA ALA A 91 -7.24 11.46 -2.25
C ALA A 91 -8.35 10.79 -1.42
N TRP A 92 -8.64 11.33 -0.24
CA TRP A 92 -9.68 10.85 0.66
C TRP A 92 -11.11 11.12 0.18
N SER A 93 -11.30 12.04 -0.76
CA SER A 93 -12.61 12.37 -1.35
C SER A 93 -12.79 11.86 -2.79
N HIS A 94 -11.75 11.29 -3.41
CA HIS A 94 -11.82 10.86 -4.81
C HIS A 94 -12.58 9.53 -4.96
N PRO A 95 -13.50 9.39 -5.94
CA PRO A 95 -14.15 8.11 -6.19
C PRO A 95 -13.13 7.01 -6.47
N GLY A 96 -13.43 5.79 -6.06
CA GLY A 96 -12.45 4.72 -6.21
C GLY A 96 -12.74 3.45 -5.41
N MET A 97 -11.69 2.66 -5.26
CA MET A 97 -11.75 1.36 -4.61
C MET A 97 -10.54 1.16 -3.70
N PHE A 98 -10.76 0.56 -2.55
CA PHE A 98 -9.72 -0.08 -1.75
C PHE A 98 -9.79 -1.60 -1.93
N ILE A 99 -8.65 -2.23 -2.16
CA ILE A 99 -8.53 -3.69 -2.23
C ILE A 99 -7.61 -4.12 -1.08
N GLU A 100 -8.15 -4.84 -0.10
CA GLU A 100 -7.39 -5.47 0.99
C GLU A 100 -6.94 -6.87 0.55
N CYS A 101 -5.64 -7.17 0.67
CA CYS A 101 -5.17 -8.56 0.56
C CYS A 101 -5.28 -9.26 1.91
N VAL A 102 -5.71 -10.52 1.93
CA VAL A 102 -5.83 -11.34 3.13
C VAL A 102 -4.94 -12.58 3.02
N PRO A 103 -4.00 -12.80 3.98
CA PRO A 103 -3.82 -12.07 5.22
C PRO A 103 -3.20 -10.67 5.04
N SER A 104 -3.81 -9.65 5.66
CA SER A 104 -3.34 -8.27 5.52
C SER A 104 -2.10 -7.99 6.37
N THR A 105 -1.18 -7.20 5.80
CA THR A 105 0.00 -6.67 6.50
C THR A 105 -0.23 -5.26 7.06
N LEU A 106 -1.39 -4.68 6.79
CA LEU A 106 -1.77 -3.33 7.21
C LEU A 106 -2.22 -3.30 8.68
N GLU A 107 -1.93 -2.18 9.35
CA GLU A 107 -2.37 -2.00 10.73
C GLU A 107 -3.91 -1.89 10.83
N PRO A 108 -4.54 -2.42 11.90
CA PRO A 108 -6.00 -2.44 12.04
C PRO A 108 -6.66 -1.07 11.89
N HIS A 109 -6.03 -0.02 12.42
CA HIS A 109 -6.57 1.34 12.35
C HIS A 109 -6.58 1.90 10.91
N ALA A 110 -5.66 1.47 10.05
CA ALA A 110 -5.65 1.85 8.64
C ALA A 110 -6.85 1.23 7.92
N LEU A 111 -7.09 -0.06 8.14
CA LEU A 111 -8.25 -0.79 7.63
C LEU A 111 -9.57 -0.20 8.14
N ASP A 112 -9.65 0.16 9.42
CA ASP A 112 -10.85 0.78 9.99
C ASP A 112 -11.21 2.12 9.31
N ARG A 113 -10.20 2.93 8.95
CA ARG A 113 -10.42 4.21 8.24
C ARG A 113 -11.02 4.00 6.85
N VAL A 114 -10.51 3.02 6.10
CA VAL A 114 -11.00 2.75 4.73
C VAL A 114 -12.36 2.04 4.74
N ARG A 115 -12.60 1.14 5.71
CA ARG A 115 -13.92 0.52 5.94
C ARG A 115 -14.97 1.55 6.32
N LYS A 116 -14.63 2.49 7.22
CA LYS A 116 -15.50 3.61 7.57
C LYS A 116 -15.81 4.48 6.35
N ARG A 117 -14.79 4.82 5.53
CA ARG A 117 -15.00 5.58 4.30
C ARG A 117 -15.99 4.88 3.38
N HIS A 118 -15.79 3.59 3.13
CA HIS A 118 -16.72 2.81 2.30
C HIS A 118 -18.16 2.85 2.83
N ALA A 119 -18.35 2.75 4.15
CA ALA A 119 -19.68 2.83 4.74
C ALA A 119 -20.37 4.19 4.56
N ASP A 120 -19.58 5.27 4.52
CA ASP A 120 -20.07 6.66 4.48
C ASP A 120 -20.13 7.24 3.04
N ASP A 121 -19.42 6.64 2.07
CA ASP A 121 -19.24 7.15 0.70
C ASP A 121 -19.59 6.08 -0.35
N PRO A 122 -20.75 6.18 -1.04
CA PRO A 122 -21.16 5.19 -2.04
C PRO A 122 -20.28 5.19 -3.30
N ALA A 123 -19.48 6.24 -3.52
CA ALA A 123 -18.53 6.31 -4.63
C ALA A 123 -17.15 5.73 -4.25
N PHE A 124 -17.01 5.20 -3.04
CA PHE A 124 -15.82 4.49 -2.58
C PHE A 124 -16.17 3.05 -2.24
N GLN A 125 -15.60 2.11 -2.99
CA GLN A 125 -15.81 0.69 -2.80
C GLN A 125 -14.70 0.05 -1.96
N TYR A 126 -15.05 -1.04 -1.29
CA TYR A 126 -14.10 -1.90 -0.59
C TYR A 126 -14.19 -3.31 -1.13
N ARG A 127 -13.05 -3.92 -1.44
CA ARG A 127 -12.94 -5.30 -1.88
C ARG A 127 -11.89 -6.02 -1.05
N VAL A 128 -12.07 -7.32 -0.93
CA VAL A 128 -11.13 -8.23 -0.27
C VAL A 128 -10.67 -9.24 -1.29
N LEU A 129 -9.37 -9.46 -1.34
CA LEU A 129 -8.72 -10.48 -2.15
C LEU A 129 -7.99 -11.46 -1.24
N GLU A 130 -8.33 -12.74 -1.32
CA GLU A 130 -7.65 -13.81 -0.56
C GLU A 130 -6.32 -14.18 -1.25
N ALA A 131 -5.35 -13.27 -1.17
CA ALA A 131 -4.05 -13.40 -1.81
C ALA A 131 -2.94 -12.71 -0.99
N SER A 132 -1.70 -12.89 -1.43
CA SER A 132 -0.53 -12.26 -0.85
C SER A 132 -0.49 -10.73 -1.06
N HIS A 133 0.44 -10.04 -0.42
CA HIS A 133 0.64 -8.59 -0.65
C HIS A 133 1.00 -8.32 -2.12
N ASP A 134 1.92 -9.11 -2.67
CA ASP A 134 2.35 -9.02 -4.07
C ASP A 134 1.41 -9.82 -5.01
N ALA A 135 0.09 -9.73 -4.83
CA ALA A 135 -0.86 -10.49 -5.65
C ALA A 135 -0.83 -10.14 -7.14
N MET A 136 -0.25 -8.99 -7.52
CA MET A 136 0.02 -8.69 -8.93
C MET A 136 1.07 -9.62 -9.56
N VAL A 137 1.83 -10.35 -8.73
CA VAL A 137 2.78 -11.38 -9.16
C VAL A 137 2.17 -12.78 -8.98
N THR A 138 1.51 -13.05 -7.85
CA THR A 138 1.00 -14.39 -7.53
C THR A 138 -0.36 -14.71 -8.16
N ASP A 139 -1.22 -13.70 -8.32
CA ASP A 139 -2.62 -13.84 -8.73
C ASP A 139 -3.04 -12.73 -9.74
N PRO A 140 -2.29 -12.56 -10.84
CA PRO A 140 -2.46 -11.41 -11.74
C PRO A 140 -3.84 -11.35 -12.39
N GLU A 141 -4.49 -12.49 -12.67
CA GLU A 141 -5.85 -12.52 -13.21
C GLU A 141 -6.86 -11.94 -12.22
N ALA A 142 -6.78 -12.34 -10.94
CA ALA A 142 -7.70 -11.86 -9.91
C ALA A 142 -7.54 -10.35 -9.66
N VAL A 143 -6.28 -9.86 -9.66
CA VAL A 143 -6.00 -8.42 -9.60
C VAL A 143 -6.59 -7.71 -10.81
N THR A 144 -6.43 -8.27 -12.01
CA THR A 144 -6.95 -7.67 -13.25
C THR A 144 -8.46 -7.53 -13.23
N GLU A 145 -9.19 -8.54 -12.76
CA GLU A 145 -10.65 -8.50 -12.64
C GLU A 145 -11.11 -7.35 -11.72
N LEU A 146 -10.49 -7.18 -10.55
CA LEU A 146 -10.79 -6.09 -9.62
C LEU A 146 -10.46 -4.71 -10.19
N LEU A 147 -9.35 -4.59 -10.92
CA LEU A 147 -8.97 -3.33 -11.58
C LEU A 147 -9.96 -2.96 -12.69
N LEU A 148 -10.50 -3.94 -13.43
CA LEU A 148 -11.54 -3.72 -14.43
C LEU A 148 -12.87 -3.31 -13.78
N GLU A 149 -13.24 -3.92 -12.65
CA GLU A 149 -14.42 -3.49 -11.88
C GLU A 149 -14.30 -2.02 -11.45
N ALA A 150 -13.12 -1.59 -11.02
CA ALA A 150 -12.88 -0.22 -10.56
C ALA A 150 -13.00 0.85 -11.68
N VAL A 151 -13.02 0.44 -12.95
CA VAL A 151 -13.28 1.34 -14.08
C VAL A 151 -14.69 1.89 -14.01
N ASP A 152 -15.67 1.13 -13.51
CA ASP A 152 -17.09 1.50 -13.58
C ASP A 152 -17.61 2.27 -12.35
N ILE A 153 -16.73 2.60 -11.40
CA ILE A 153 -17.10 3.31 -10.14
C ILE A 153 -17.44 4.80 -10.37
N ALA A 154 -16.91 5.41 -11.43
CA ALA A 154 -16.99 6.85 -11.70
C ALA A 154 -17.69 7.18 -13.02
#